data_AF-A0AAW2ASE0-F1
#
_entry.id   AF-A0AAW2ASE0-F1
#
_cell.length_a   1.000
_cell.length_b   1.000
_cell.length_c   1.000
_cell.angle_alpha   90.00
_cell.angle_beta   90.00
_cell.angle_gamma   90.00
#
_symmetry.space_group_name_H-M   'P 1'
#
loop_
_entity.id
_entity.type
_entity.pdbx_description
1 polymer ?
#
loop_
_entity_poly.entity_id
_entity_poly.type
_entity_poly.pdbx_seq_one_letter_code
_entity_poly.pdbx_strand_id
1 'polypeptide(L)'
;LPVHWNEHLPHFQQDWIRKTLFRASAKTGKPDLVPQLKLWWYPPQPPLIHAQPPASPDLFFCRPLFLWMPLKMWSIPLVCVQLACSNHKLTAAGLYRTVRKVLDIDGWYDLATEYLECKRCKKKYPAWSEDILGQLDMGHRCQFPALLTY
;
A
#
# COMPACT_ATOMS: atom_id res chain seq x y z
N LEU A 1 -4.01 -12.61 0.33
CA LEU A 1 -3.34 -11.49 1.03
C LEU A 1 -1.94 -11.93 1.38
N PRO A 2 -0.90 -11.08 1.25
CA PRO A 2 0.43 -11.42 1.74
C PRO A 2 0.39 -11.78 3.23
N VAL A 3 1.09 -12.85 3.62
CA VAL A 3 1.02 -13.40 4.99
C VAL A 3 1.31 -12.32 6.04
N HIS A 4 2.36 -11.52 5.83
CA HIS A 4 2.76 -10.44 6.75
C HIS A 4 1.68 -9.36 6.95
N TRP A 5 0.81 -9.13 5.98
CA TRP A 5 -0.27 -8.14 6.14
C TRP A 5 -1.36 -8.62 7.11
N ASN A 6 -1.51 -9.95 7.28
CA ASN A 6 -2.50 -10.49 8.22
C ASN A 6 -2.17 -10.14 9.68
N GLU A 7 -0.90 -9.90 9.99
CA GLU A 7 -0.44 -9.51 11.34
C GLU A 7 -0.74 -8.04 11.66
N HIS A 8 -0.95 -7.21 10.64
CA HIS A 8 -1.12 -5.76 10.77
C HIS A 8 -2.56 -5.30 10.53
N LEU A 9 -3.34 -6.08 9.77
CA LEU A 9 -4.72 -5.76 9.44
C LEU A 9 -5.70 -6.53 10.34
N PRO A 10 -6.74 -5.86 10.88
CA PRO A 10 -7.83 -6.55 11.58
C PRO A 10 -8.45 -7.64 10.71
N HIS A 11 -8.83 -8.77 11.30
CA HIS A 11 -9.36 -9.92 10.56
C HIS A 11 -10.54 -9.54 9.64
N PHE A 12 -11.47 -8.72 10.13
CA PHE A 12 -12.63 -8.23 9.38
C PHE A 12 -12.27 -7.41 8.12
N GLN A 13 -11.09 -6.79 8.09
CA GLN A 13 -10.62 -5.94 7.00
C GLN A 13 -9.85 -6.74 5.93
N GLN A 14 -9.26 -7.89 6.31
CA GLN A 14 -8.43 -8.69 5.42
C GLN A 14 -9.20 -9.20 4.18
N ASP A 15 -10.47 -9.55 4.35
CA ASP A 15 -11.27 -10.18 3.29
C ASP A 15 -11.58 -9.22 2.14
N TRP A 16 -12.04 -8.01 2.45
CA TRP A 16 -12.34 -7.05 1.39
C TRP A 16 -11.06 -6.58 0.70
N ILE A 17 -9.96 -6.35 1.43
CA ILE A 17 -8.67 -6.00 0.84
C ILE A 17 -8.19 -7.13 -0.08
N ARG A 18 -8.26 -8.39 0.37
CA ARG A 18 -7.87 -9.55 -0.43
C ARG A 18 -8.65 -9.60 -1.75
N LYS A 19 -9.97 -9.41 -1.72
CA LYS A 19 -10.84 -9.48 -2.91
C LYS A 19 -10.69 -8.26 -3.82
N THR A 20 -10.36 -7.11 -3.26
CA THR A 20 -10.32 -5.83 -4.00
C THR A 20 -8.95 -5.56 -4.62
N LEU A 21 -7.87 -5.82 -3.88
CA LEU A 21 -6.50 -5.55 -4.38
C LEU A 21 -5.88 -6.69 -5.16
N PHE A 22 -6.34 -7.93 -4.96
CA PHE A 22 -5.68 -9.10 -5.51
C PHE A 22 -6.61 -9.95 -6.37
N ARG A 23 -6.06 -10.47 -7.46
CA ARG A 23 -6.67 -11.50 -8.30
C ARG A 23 -5.74 -12.71 -8.39
N ALA A 24 -6.28 -13.88 -8.69
CA ALA A 24 -5.45 -15.04 -9.00
C ALA A 24 -4.69 -14.81 -10.32
N SER A 25 -3.39 -15.04 -10.31
CA SER A 25 -2.55 -15.02 -11.50
C SER A 25 -2.90 -16.20 -12.40
N ALA A 26 -3.32 -15.95 -13.64
CA ALA A 26 -3.58 -17.02 -14.60
C ALA A 26 -2.33 -17.87 -14.93
N LYS A 27 -1.13 -17.30 -14.75
CA LYS A 27 0.15 -17.96 -15.04
C LYS A 27 0.70 -18.76 -13.87
N THR A 28 0.53 -18.28 -12.65
CA THR A 28 1.23 -18.84 -11.48
C THR A 28 0.28 -19.35 -10.38
N GLY A 29 -1.02 -19.07 -10.49
CA GLY A 29 -2.02 -19.31 -9.44
C GLY A 29 -1.84 -18.44 -8.19
N LYS A 30 -0.76 -17.66 -8.10
CA LYS A 30 -0.46 -16.80 -6.94
C LYS A 30 -1.28 -15.50 -6.99
N PRO A 31 -1.51 -14.84 -5.85
CA PRO A 31 -2.19 -13.54 -5.84
C PRO A 31 -1.34 -12.47 -6.51
N ASP A 32 -1.85 -11.89 -7.60
CA ASP A 32 -1.30 -10.72 -8.27
C ASP A 32 -2.15 -9.49 -7.92
N LEU A 33 -1.52 -8.32 -7.91
CA LEU A 33 -2.25 -7.06 -7.80
C LEU A 33 -3.18 -6.88 -9.00
N VAL A 34 -4.32 -6.22 -8.77
CA VAL A 34 -5.19 -5.75 -9.85
C VAL A 34 -4.44 -4.77 -10.76
N PRO A 35 -4.73 -4.76 -12.08
CA PRO A 35 -3.92 -4.02 -13.06
C PRO A 35 -4.05 -2.51 -12.93
N GLN A 36 -5.22 -2.00 -12.55
CA GLN A 36 -5.49 -0.58 -12.37
C GLN A 36 -5.43 -0.24 -10.89
N LEU A 37 -4.24 0.12 -10.44
CA LEU A 37 -4.03 0.55 -9.07
C LEU A 37 -4.50 1.99 -8.87
N LYS A 38 -5.10 2.24 -7.70
CA LYS A 38 -5.52 3.56 -7.22
C LYS A 38 -4.87 3.82 -5.88
N LEU A 39 -4.77 5.09 -5.50
CA LEU A 39 -4.25 5.49 -4.19
C LEU A 39 -5.20 5.09 -3.07
N TRP A 40 -6.46 5.49 -3.16
CA TRP A 40 -7.45 5.24 -2.11
C TRP A 40 -8.39 4.10 -2.47
N TRP A 41 -8.58 3.18 -1.53
CA TRP A 41 -9.54 2.08 -1.59
C TRP A 41 -10.45 2.13 -0.37
N TYR A 42 -11.75 2.10 -0.60
CA TYR A 42 -12.74 2.24 0.45
C TYR A 42 -13.41 0.90 0.73
N PRO A 43 -13.61 0.54 2.01
CA PRO A 43 -14.35 -0.66 2.35
C PRO A 43 -15.83 -0.53 1.97
N PRO A 44 -16.53 -1.66 1.78
CA PRO A 44 -17.98 -1.67 1.69
C PRO A 44 -18.60 -0.96 2.89
N GLN A 45 -19.52 -0.02 2.64
CA GLN A 45 -20.19 0.73 3.70
C GLN A 45 -21.29 -0.14 4.34
N PRO A 46 -21.46 -0.09 5.67
CA PRO A 46 -22.59 -0.74 6.31
C PRO A 46 -23.90 -0.10 5.82
N PRO A 47 -25.01 -0.88 5.74
CA PRO A 47 -26.32 -0.33 5.43
C PRO A 47 -26.69 0.78 6.42
N LEU A 48 -27.31 1.87 5.95
CA LEU A 48 -27.79 2.95 6.82
C LEU A 48 -29.00 2.52 7.65
N ILE A 49 -29.80 1.59 7.13
CA ILE A 49 -30.99 1.05 7.79
C ILE A 49 -30.78 -0.43 8.02
N HIS A 50 -30.89 -0.82 9.28
CA HIS A 50 -30.80 -2.21 9.71
C HIS A 50 -32.20 -2.74 10.01
N ALA A 51 -32.66 -3.72 9.24
CA ALA A 51 -33.89 -4.46 9.56
C ALA A 51 -33.70 -5.39 10.79
N GLN A 52 -32.45 -5.77 11.06
CA GLN A 52 -32.02 -6.56 12.22
C GLN A 52 -30.67 -6.04 12.74
N PRO A 53 -30.37 -6.19 14.05
CA PRO A 53 -29.08 -5.81 14.59
C PRO A 53 -27.92 -6.45 13.80
N PRO A 54 -26.85 -5.70 13.51
CA PRO A 54 -25.70 -6.23 12.78
C PRO A 54 -25.03 -7.34 13.60
N ALA A 55 -24.62 -8.42 12.91
CA ALA A 55 -23.99 -9.58 13.53
C ALA A 55 -22.63 -9.27 14.20
N SER A 56 -21.98 -8.19 13.79
CA SER A 56 -20.74 -7.68 14.39
C SER A 56 -20.62 -6.17 14.17
N PRO A 57 -20.03 -5.41 15.12
CA PRO A 57 -19.75 -4.01 14.92
C PRO A 57 -18.57 -3.77 13.96
N ASP A 58 -17.82 -4.81 13.57
CA ASP A 58 -16.64 -4.72 12.71
C ASP A 58 -16.88 -3.97 11.39
N LEU A 59 -18.08 -4.11 10.82
CA LEU A 59 -18.48 -3.46 9.56
C LEU A 59 -18.42 -1.92 9.66
N PHE A 60 -18.57 -1.36 10.86
CA PHE A 60 -18.48 0.07 11.12
C PHE A 60 -17.06 0.55 11.40
N PHE A 61 -16.13 -0.39 11.62
CA PHE A 61 -14.72 -0.11 11.95
C PHE A 61 -13.76 -0.42 10.80
N CYS A 62 -14.29 -0.84 9.65
CA CYS A 62 -13.51 -0.93 8.42
C CYS A 62 -12.94 0.45 8.05
N ARG A 63 -11.66 0.48 7.68
CA ARG A 63 -10.95 1.72 7.37
C ARG A 63 -10.57 1.78 5.89
N PRO A 64 -10.40 2.98 5.31
CA PRO A 64 -9.80 3.12 4.00
C PRO A 64 -8.38 2.53 3.97
N LEU A 65 -7.98 2.03 2.80
CA LEU A 65 -6.60 1.64 2.52
C LEU A 65 -6.00 2.65 1.54
N PHE A 66 -4.93 3.32 1.97
CA PHE A 66 -4.04 4.09 1.11
C PHE A 66 -2.92 3.18 0.58
N LEU A 67 -2.87 3.01 -0.73
CA LEU A 67 -1.87 2.22 -1.44
C LEU A 67 -0.85 3.15 -2.10
N TRP A 68 0.41 3.06 -1.68
CA TRP A 68 1.49 3.86 -2.25
C TRP A 68 2.44 3.00 -3.08
N MET A 69 2.31 3.04 -4.40
CA MET A 69 3.16 2.25 -5.30
C MET A 69 3.56 3.07 -6.53
N PRO A 70 4.34 4.14 -6.35
CA PRO A 70 4.63 5.08 -7.43
C PRO A 70 5.29 4.42 -8.64
N LEU A 71 6.12 3.39 -8.45
CA LEU A 71 6.75 2.69 -9.57
C LEU A 71 5.72 1.85 -10.34
N LYS A 72 4.81 1.15 -9.64
CA LYS A 72 3.77 0.34 -10.30
C LYS A 72 2.63 1.16 -10.89
N MET A 73 2.27 2.27 -10.25
CA MET A 73 1.15 3.11 -10.66
C MET A 73 1.53 4.04 -11.82
N TRP A 74 2.73 4.60 -11.79
CA TRP A 74 3.11 5.70 -12.68
C TRP A 74 4.40 5.45 -13.47
N SER A 75 5.10 4.34 -13.21
CA SER A 75 6.39 4.01 -13.85
C SER A 75 7.46 5.11 -13.69
N ILE A 76 7.41 5.87 -12.60
CA ILE A 76 8.38 6.93 -12.31
C ILE A 76 9.77 6.32 -12.11
N PRO A 77 10.81 6.81 -12.79
CA PRO A 77 12.18 6.32 -12.63
C PRO A 77 12.75 6.76 -11.27
N LEU A 78 12.87 5.81 -10.35
CA LEU A 78 13.48 6.02 -9.03
C LEU A 78 14.91 5.48 -9.03
N VAL A 79 15.80 6.11 -8.27
CA VAL A 79 17.23 5.77 -8.22
C VAL A 79 17.70 5.46 -6.79
N CYS A 80 18.75 4.64 -6.69
CA CYS A 80 19.35 4.27 -5.43
C CYS A 80 20.08 5.49 -4.81
N VAL A 81 19.75 5.80 -3.56
CA VAL A 81 20.35 6.93 -2.82
C VAL A 81 21.80 6.66 -2.35
N GLN A 82 22.29 5.44 -2.47
CA GLN A 82 23.68 5.13 -2.14
C GLN A 82 24.61 5.70 -3.22
N LEU A 83 25.51 6.61 -2.83
CA LEU A 83 26.45 7.29 -3.73
C LEU A 83 27.26 6.32 -4.61
N ALA A 84 27.73 5.21 -4.02
CA ALA A 84 28.47 4.16 -4.73
C ALA A 84 27.67 3.47 -5.86
N CYS A 85 26.35 3.64 -5.88
CA CYS A 85 25.50 3.09 -6.94
C CYS A 85 25.35 4.02 -8.15
N SER A 86 25.83 5.27 -8.10
CA SER A 86 25.80 6.20 -9.23
C SER A 86 24.38 6.36 -9.82
N ASN A 87 23.38 6.60 -8.97
CA ASN A 87 21.97 6.71 -9.36
C ASN A 87 21.43 5.49 -10.11
N HIS A 88 21.93 4.28 -9.81
CA HIS A 88 21.39 3.04 -10.38
C HIS A 88 19.86 2.95 -10.15
N LYS A 89 19.11 2.69 -11.22
CA LYS A 89 17.65 2.59 -11.17
C LYS A 89 17.17 1.54 -10.19
N LEU A 90 16.14 1.88 -9.44
CA LEU A 90 15.42 0.96 -8.57
C LEU A 90 14.39 0.16 -9.37
N THR A 91 14.14 -1.06 -8.91
CA THR A 91 13.15 -1.96 -9.50
C THR A 91 12.14 -2.39 -8.45
N ALA A 92 10.93 -2.75 -8.86
CA ALA A 92 9.93 -3.29 -7.94
C ALA A 92 10.43 -4.60 -7.31
N ALA A 93 10.25 -4.73 -6.00
CA ALA A 93 10.74 -5.85 -5.19
C ALA A 93 9.66 -6.48 -4.30
N GLY A 94 8.40 -6.34 -4.72
CA GLY A 94 7.23 -6.88 -4.03
C GLY A 94 6.59 -5.89 -3.07
N LEU A 95 5.70 -6.40 -2.23
CA LEU A 95 4.96 -5.60 -1.25
C LEU A 95 5.78 -5.38 0.02
N TYR A 96 5.71 -4.18 0.58
CA TYR A 96 6.26 -3.91 1.90
C TYR A 96 5.54 -4.76 2.94
N ARG A 97 6.30 -5.35 3.86
CA ARG A 97 5.74 -6.35 4.79
C ARG A 97 4.74 -5.74 5.76
N THR A 98 4.95 -4.49 6.14
CA THR A 98 4.15 -3.82 7.16
C THR A 98 3.07 -2.96 6.52
N VAL A 99 1.83 -3.14 6.96
CA VAL A 99 0.76 -2.17 6.75
C VAL A 99 0.74 -1.27 7.97
N ARG A 100 0.86 0.04 7.78
CA ARG A 100 0.88 1.00 8.89
C ARG A 100 -0.52 1.53 9.12
N LYS A 101 -0.95 1.64 10.37
CA LYS A 101 -2.16 2.38 10.74
C LYS A 101 -1.78 3.85 10.90
N VAL A 102 -2.41 4.75 10.15
CA VAL A 102 -2.10 6.19 10.14
C VAL A 102 -3.31 6.97 10.62
N LEU A 103 -3.07 7.97 11.48
CA LEU A 103 -4.08 8.90 11.97
C LEU A 103 -4.22 10.08 11.01
N ASP A 104 -5.45 10.41 10.68
CA ASP A 104 -5.88 11.56 9.89
C ASP A 104 -6.90 12.39 10.70
N ILE A 105 -7.26 13.56 10.18
CA ILE A 105 -8.28 14.46 10.76
C ILE A 105 -9.62 13.73 10.89
N ASP A 106 -10.01 12.97 9.86
CA ASP A 106 -11.32 12.32 9.76
C ASP A 106 -11.32 10.87 10.28
N GLY A 107 -10.21 10.40 10.87
CA GLY A 107 -10.12 9.08 11.47
C GLY A 107 -8.82 8.35 11.16
N TRP A 108 -8.88 7.02 11.07
CA TRP A 108 -7.72 6.18 10.81
C TRP A 108 -7.82 5.53 9.43
N TYR A 109 -6.69 5.40 8.74
CA TYR A 109 -6.56 4.59 7.53
C TYR A 109 -5.36 3.66 7.60
N ASP A 110 -5.37 2.63 6.76
CA ASP A 110 -4.25 1.69 6.64
C ASP A 110 -3.40 2.08 5.43
N LEU A 111 -2.09 2.17 5.61
CA LEU A 111 -1.10 2.49 4.59
C LEU A 111 -0.34 1.24 4.18
N ALA A 112 -0.44 0.89 2.89
CA ALA A 112 0.36 -0.13 2.25
C ALA A 112 1.29 0.48 1.20
N THR A 113 2.45 -0.14 0.98
CA THR A 113 3.41 0.34 -0.03
C THR A 113 4.13 -0.82 -0.73
N GLU A 114 4.86 -0.52 -1.80
CA GLU A 114 5.83 -1.46 -2.40
C GLU A 114 7.23 -1.34 -1.80
N TYR A 115 8.01 -2.43 -1.90
CA TYR A 115 9.47 -2.37 -1.83
C TYR A 115 10.05 -2.03 -3.19
N LEU A 116 11.06 -1.18 -3.17
CA LEU A 116 11.95 -0.90 -4.28
C LEU A 116 13.32 -1.52 -3.96
N GLU A 117 14.03 -2.01 -4.96
CA GLU A 117 15.34 -2.63 -4.78
C GLU A 117 16.34 -2.10 -5.81
N CYS A 118 17.53 -1.76 -5.32
CA CYS A 118 18.69 -1.52 -6.18
C CYS A 118 19.34 -2.85 -6.54
N LYS A 119 19.36 -3.22 -7.82
CA LYS A 119 19.98 -4.48 -8.24
C LYS A 119 21.52 -4.50 -8.11
N ARG A 120 22.16 -3.33 -7.96
CA ARG A 120 23.61 -3.18 -7.76
C ARG A 120 24.04 -3.47 -6.33
N CYS A 121 23.49 -2.78 -5.34
CA CYS A 121 23.85 -2.97 -3.92
C CYS A 121 22.89 -3.87 -3.13
N LYS A 122 21.81 -4.38 -3.76
CA LYS A 122 20.76 -5.21 -3.15
C LYS A 122 19.96 -4.56 -2.01
N LYS A 123 20.20 -3.27 -1.71
CA LYS A 123 19.43 -2.54 -0.71
C LYS A 123 17.98 -2.35 -1.16
N LYS A 124 17.06 -2.55 -0.21
CA LYS A 124 15.62 -2.35 -0.37
C LYS A 124 15.18 -1.07 0.32
N TYR A 125 14.19 -0.41 -0.27
CA TYR A 125 13.59 0.83 0.22
C TYR A 125 12.08 0.67 0.24
N PRO A 126 11.37 1.03 1.32
CA PRO A 126 9.93 1.24 1.22
C PRO A 126 9.67 2.48 0.36
N ALA A 127 8.70 2.44 -0.54
CA ALA A 127 8.46 3.58 -1.44
C ALA A 127 7.97 4.87 -0.71
N TRP A 128 7.60 4.79 0.56
CA TRP A 128 7.27 5.94 1.40
C TRP A 128 8.49 6.59 2.09
N SER A 129 9.69 6.01 2.05
CA SER A 129 10.85 6.65 2.72
C SER A 129 11.11 8.03 2.14
N GLU A 130 11.55 8.99 2.98
CA GLU A 130 11.86 10.36 2.54
C GLU A 130 12.85 10.41 1.37
N ASP A 131 13.85 9.54 1.38
CA ASP A 131 14.81 9.33 0.29
C ASP A 131 14.18 9.05 -1.08
N ILE A 132 13.03 8.38 -1.09
CA ILE A 132 12.27 8.02 -2.30
C ILE A 132 11.23 9.09 -2.61
N LEU A 133 10.50 9.57 -1.60
CA LEU A 133 9.56 10.68 -1.77
C LEU A 133 10.26 11.93 -2.31
N GLY A 134 11.53 12.14 -1.93
CA GLY A 134 12.37 13.27 -2.36
C GLY A 134 12.70 13.29 -3.85
N GLN A 135 12.49 12.17 -4.53
CA GLN A 135 12.75 12.03 -5.96
C GLN A 135 11.51 12.31 -6.82
N LEU A 136 10.33 12.37 -6.22
CA LEU A 136 9.08 12.62 -6.93
C LEU A 136 8.91 14.11 -7.21
N ASP A 137 8.31 14.45 -8.34
CA ASP A 137 7.85 15.82 -8.58
C ASP A 137 6.74 16.19 -7.58
N MET A 138 6.50 17.50 -7.46
CA MET A 138 5.54 18.05 -6.51
C MET A 138 4.13 17.48 -6.70
N GLY A 139 3.68 17.24 -7.94
CA GLY A 139 2.33 16.75 -8.21
C GLY A 139 2.09 15.33 -7.68
N HIS A 140 3.09 14.45 -7.78
CA HIS A 140 3.02 13.12 -7.20
C HIS A 140 3.28 13.14 -5.69
N ARG A 141 4.28 13.91 -5.22
CA ARG A 141 4.63 13.98 -3.80
C ARG A 141 3.46 14.47 -2.95
N CYS A 142 2.72 15.48 -3.41
CA CYS A 142 1.56 16.02 -2.69
C CYS A 142 0.39 15.03 -2.56
N GLN A 143 0.39 13.91 -3.28
CA GLN A 143 -0.62 12.86 -3.13
C GLN A 143 -0.32 11.91 -1.96
N PHE A 144 0.88 11.96 -1.37
CA PHE A 144 1.21 11.16 -0.19
C PHE A 144 0.72 11.85 1.10
N PRO A 145 -0.26 11.29 1.82
CA PRO A 145 -1.00 12.01 2.87
C PRO A 145 -0.36 11.92 4.26
N ALA A 146 0.81 11.31 4.41
CA ALA A 146 1.39 11.01 5.71
C ALA A 146 2.81 11.55 5.89
N LEU A 147 3.14 11.90 7.13
CA LEU A 147 4.51 11.98 7.61
C LEU A 147 4.78 10.75 8.47
N LEU A 148 5.75 9.92 8.08
CA LEU A 148 6.03 8.67 8.76
C LEU A 148 7.36 8.76 9.48
N THR A 149 7.33 8.62 10.80
CA THR A 149 8.52 8.47 11.61
C THR A 149 8.99 7.02 11.60
N TYR A 150 10.29 6.84 11.78
CA TYR A 150 10.96 5.53 11.85
C TYR A 150 10.68 4.82 13.17
#